data_AF-A0A521IJZ0-F1
#
_entry.id   AF-A0A521IJZ0-F1
#
_cell.length_a   1.000
_cell.length_b   1.000
_cell.length_c   1.000
_cell.angle_alpha   90.00
_cell.angle_beta   90.00
_cell.angle_gamma   90.00
#
_symmetry.space_group_name_H-M   'P 1'
#
loop_
_entity.id
_entity.type
_entity.pdbx_description
1 polymer ?
#
loop_
_entity_poly.entity_id
_entity_poly.type
_entity_poly.pdbx_seq_one_letter_code
_entity_poly.pdbx_strand_id
1 'polypeptide(L)'
;MHQHQWRAFSAFREAFRAVCLEWESNSDWLSPLARAAAVNDGTPEYPLETPVVYNRALDDITAGDTISLIVIGDNPGKDEQLVKNRRYLVGQAGKLGEGFFRNNPELGIDFRSNVLILNKTPIHTAKTKQLSYMARLGGTRFASFFNETQNWMARETAKLHTGLGCGLWLVGYSELKPSGLFSEYAATLSACYAGIPPLAPEKQVLVFQHFSMNRFSIDLKAHFMAQRSLSENLIELGTAHRSELLGW
;
A
#
# COMPACT_ATOMS: atom_id res chain seq x y z
N MET A 1 3.91 0.53 21.66
CA MET A 1 4.48 -0.71 21.05
C MET A 1 5.39 -1.41 22.04
N HIS A 2 5.51 -2.74 21.98
CA HIS A 2 6.54 -3.48 22.72
C HIS A 2 7.93 -3.31 22.08
N GLN A 3 9.00 -3.62 22.83
CA GLN A 3 10.38 -3.41 22.36
C GLN A 3 10.70 -4.12 21.04
N HIS A 4 10.21 -5.34 20.83
CA HIS A 4 10.44 -6.09 19.58
C HIS A 4 9.70 -5.46 18.38
N GLN A 5 8.45 -5.02 18.57
CA GLN A 5 7.66 -4.32 17.55
C GLN A 5 8.33 -3.00 17.16
N TRP A 6 8.80 -2.24 18.15
CA TRP A 6 9.51 -0.98 17.91
C TRP A 6 10.80 -1.19 17.12
N ARG A 7 11.56 -2.25 17.43
CA ARG A 7 12.78 -2.60 16.68
C ARG A 7 12.45 -2.95 15.23
N ALA A 8 11.43 -3.78 15.00
CA ALA A 8 10.99 -4.14 13.66
C ALA A 8 10.55 -2.91 12.85
N PHE A 9 9.72 -2.05 13.45
CA PHE A 9 9.28 -0.80 12.84
C PHE A 9 10.46 0.15 12.53
N SER A 10 11.35 0.37 13.51
CA SER A 10 12.49 1.28 13.34
C SER A 10 13.43 0.80 12.24
N ALA A 11 13.71 -0.52 12.18
CA ALA A 11 14.52 -1.10 11.14
C ALA A 11 13.91 -0.90 9.75
N PHE A 12 12.60 -1.15 9.60
CA PHE A 12 11.88 -0.88 8.37
C PHE A 12 11.95 0.60 7.97
N ARG A 13 11.65 1.51 8.91
CA ARG A 13 11.61 2.95 8.65
C ARG A 13 12.94 3.48 8.13
N GLU A 14 14.03 3.16 8.81
CA GLU A 14 15.35 3.65 8.39
C GLU A 14 15.80 3.03 7.06
N ALA A 15 15.54 1.73 6.84
CA ALA A 15 15.84 1.08 5.57
C ALA A 15 15.01 1.69 4.42
N PHE A 16 13.72 1.96 4.64
CA PHE A 16 12.84 2.54 3.64
C PHE A 16 13.25 3.99 3.32
N ARG A 17 13.62 4.77 4.34
CA ARG A 17 14.15 6.12 4.14
C ARG A 17 15.40 6.09 3.28
N ALA A 18 16.36 5.23 3.63
CA ALA A 18 17.63 5.12 2.92
C ALA A 18 17.44 4.73 1.45
N VAL A 19 16.64 3.69 1.18
CA VAL A 19 16.45 3.22 -0.19
C VAL A 19 15.67 4.23 -1.05
N CYS A 20 14.68 4.94 -0.49
CA CYS A 20 13.99 6.00 -1.21
C CYS A 20 14.93 7.17 -1.56
N LEU A 21 15.85 7.55 -0.68
CA LEU A 21 16.85 8.57 -0.97
C LEU A 21 17.80 8.15 -2.09
N GLU A 22 18.23 6.89 -2.09
CA GLU A 22 19.06 6.31 -3.14
C GLU A 22 18.32 6.29 -4.48
N TRP A 23 17.09 5.78 -4.49
CA TRP A 23 16.24 5.74 -5.68
C TRP A 23 15.93 7.14 -6.22
N GLU A 24 15.60 8.10 -5.36
CA GLU A 24 15.35 9.50 -5.75
C GLU A 24 16.59 10.12 -6.41
N SER A 25 17.78 9.88 -5.85
CA SER A 25 19.04 10.41 -6.37
C SER A 25 19.41 9.85 -7.76
N ASN A 26 18.89 8.68 -8.13
CA ASN A 26 19.20 7.98 -9.39
C ASN A 26 18.01 7.95 -10.37
N SER A 27 16.97 8.76 -10.14
CA SER A 27 15.70 8.70 -10.89
C SER A 27 15.20 10.01 -11.48
N ASP A 28 16.11 10.91 -11.86
CA ASP A 28 15.81 12.15 -12.61
C ASP A 28 14.93 11.94 -13.86
N TRP A 29 15.10 10.78 -14.51
CA TRP A 29 14.35 10.32 -15.68
C TRP A 29 12.89 9.94 -15.41
N LEU A 30 12.46 9.73 -14.15
CA LEU A 30 11.06 9.39 -13.84
C LEU A 30 10.12 10.56 -14.05
N SER A 31 10.53 11.78 -13.69
CA SER A 31 9.65 12.95 -13.76
C SER A 31 9.20 13.26 -15.20
N PRO A 32 10.07 13.23 -16.22
CA PRO A 32 9.66 13.31 -17.63
C PRO A 32 8.68 12.19 -18.03
N LEU A 33 8.91 10.94 -17.61
CA LEU A 33 8.01 9.82 -17.94
C LEU A 33 6.62 9.98 -17.32
N ALA A 34 6.55 10.37 -16.05
CA ALA A 34 5.30 10.60 -15.34
C ALA A 34 4.52 11.78 -15.94
N ARG A 35 5.20 12.86 -16.37
CA ARG A 35 4.59 13.95 -17.15
C ARG A 35 4.01 13.45 -18.48
N ALA A 36 4.79 12.67 -19.25
CA ALA A 36 4.31 12.12 -20.52
C ALA A 36 3.09 11.19 -20.32
N ALA A 37 3.10 10.37 -19.26
CA ALA A 37 1.97 9.51 -18.91
C ALA A 37 0.72 10.30 -18.52
N ALA A 38 0.88 11.39 -17.78
CA ALA A 38 -0.22 12.29 -17.41
C ALA A 38 -0.86 12.95 -18.64
N VAL A 39 -0.03 13.48 -19.55
CA VAL A 39 -0.48 14.09 -20.82
C VAL A 39 -1.23 13.08 -21.67
N ASN A 40 -0.68 11.87 -21.85
CA ASN A 40 -1.32 10.80 -22.62
C ASN A 40 -2.69 10.40 -22.05
N ASP A 41 -2.87 10.48 -20.74
CA ASP A 41 -4.12 10.13 -20.06
C ASP A 41 -5.10 11.32 -19.90
N GLY A 42 -4.81 12.46 -20.53
CA GLY A 42 -5.63 13.67 -20.41
C GLY A 42 -5.74 14.19 -18.98
N THR A 43 -4.75 13.90 -18.13
CA THR A 43 -4.73 14.40 -16.75
C THR A 43 -4.34 15.88 -16.77
N PRO A 44 -5.13 16.78 -16.13
CA PRO A 44 -4.77 18.19 -16.03
C PRO A 44 -3.37 18.37 -15.43
N GLU A 45 -2.68 19.41 -15.85
CA GLU A 45 -1.36 19.74 -15.31
C GLU A 45 -1.39 19.85 -13.78
N TYR A 46 -0.36 19.32 -13.14
CA TYR A 46 -0.17 19.35 -11.70
C TYR A 46 1.32 19.39 -11.36
N PRO A 47 1.71 19.92 -10.19
CA PRO A 47 3.10 19.93 -9.76
C PRO A 47 3.63 18.50 -9.64
N LEU A 48 4.82 18.26 -10.16
CA LEU A 48 5.55 17.00 -9.96
C LEU A 48 6.88 17.35 -9.27
N GLU A 49 6.95 17.05 -7.98
CA GLU A 49 7.98 17.46 -7.04
C GLU A 49 8.81 16.26 -6.54
N THR A 50 8.18 15.12 -6.21
CA THR A 50 8.91 13.91 -5.75
C THR A 50 8.44 12.64 -6.49
N PRO A 51 9.14 12.16 -7.53
CA PRO A 51 8.73 10.99 -8.31
C PRO A 51 8.86 9.66 -7.55
N VAL A 52 9.74 9.61 -6.54
CA VAL A 52 9.86 8.51 -5.57
C VAL A 52 9.50 9.07 -4.21
N VAL A 53 8.45 8.56 -3.58
CA VAL A 53 7.91 9.15 -2.36
C VAL A 53 8.29 8.28 -1.16
N TYR A 54 9.02 8.86 -0.20
CA TYR A 54 9.11 8.30 1.15
C TYR A 54 7.94 8.82 2.01
N ASN A 55 7.25 7.93 2.72
CA ASN A 55 6.14 8.31 3.59
C ASN A 55 6.64 8.89 4.92
N ARG A 56 6.65 10.22 5.04
CA ARG A 56 7.05 10.95 6.25
C ARG A 56 6.12 10.75 7.44
N ALA A 57 4.91 10.20 7.26
CA ALA A 57 4.08 9.81 8.40
C ALA A 57 4.77 8.75 9.29
N LEU A 58 5.71 7.99 8.73
CA LEU A 58 6.51 7.03 9.50
C LEU A 58 7.46 7.72 10.49
N ASP A 59 7.81 8.98 10.25
CA ASP A 59 8.72 9.74 11.12
C ASP A 59 8.04 10.23 12.39
N ASP A 60 6.71 10.36 12.35
CA ASP A 60 5.91 10.80 13.50
C ASP A 60 5.69 9.68 14.53
N ILE A 61 5.88 8.42 14.13
CA ILE A 61 5.62 7.25 14.98
C ILE A 61 6.73 7.09 16.01
N THR A 62 6.32 6.92 17.26
CA THR A 62 7.15 6.74 18.45
C THR A 62 6.96 5.35 19.07
N ALA A 63 7.83 4.98 20.00
CA ALA A 63 7.69 3.71 20.73
C ALA A 63 6.42 3.64 21.59
N GLY A 64 5.85 4.81 21.96
CA GLY A 64 4.61 4.92 22.75
C GLY A 64 3.35 4.59 21.95
N ASP A 65 3.40 4.71 20.62
CA ASP A 65 2.24 4.50 19.77
C ASP A 65 1.88 3.02 19.63
N THR A 66 0.63 2.75 19.26
CA THR A 66 0.12 1.40 19.00
C THR A 66 -0.29 1.29 17.54
N ILE A 67 0.32 0.34 16.83
CA ILE A 67 -0.01 0.01 15.45
C ILE A 67 -0.83 -1.27 15.44
N SER A 68 -2.07 -1.18 14.98
CA SER A 68 -3.04 -2.28 14.95
C SER A 68 -3.22 -2.86 13.55
N LEU A 69 -2.82 -2.13 12.51
CA LEU A 69 -3.04 -2.50 11.12
C LEU A 69 -1.98 -1.89 10.19
N ILE A 70 -1.53 -2.65 9.20
CA ILE A 70 -0.83 -2.14 8.03
C ILE A 70 -1.82 -2.06 6.86
N VAL A 71 -1.88 -0.93 6.16
CA VAL A 71 -2.65 -0.77 4.92
C VAL A 71 -1.69 -0.53 3.76
N ILE A 72 -1.81 -1.33 2.70
CA ILE A 72 -0.99 -1.24 1.49
C ILE A 72 -1.83 -0.71 0.33
N GLY A 73 -1.58 0.53 -0.09
CA GLY A 73 -2.12 1.12 -1.32
C GLY A 73 -1.35 0.70 -2.58
N ASP A 74 -1.73 1.22 -3.74
CA ASP A 74 -1.04 0.93 -5.01
C ASP A 74 0.28 1.69 -5.10
N ASN A 75 0.17 3.02 -5.26
CA ASN A 75 1.29 3.92 -5.45
C ASN A 75 0.89 5.36 -5.04
N PRO A 76 1.86 6.27 -4.79
CA PRO A 76 1.56 7.63 -4.36
C PRO A 76 0.83 8.43 -5.43
N GLY A 77 -0.24 9.12 -5.06
CA GLY A 77 -1.02 10.02 -5.92
C GLY A 77 -0.50 11.46 -5.93
N LYS A 78 -1.29 12.35 -6.54
CA LYS A 78 -0.91 13.77 -6.77
C LYS A 78 -0.65 14.55 -5.49
N ASP A 79 -1.43 14.29 -4.44
CA ASP A 79 -1.30 14.99 -3.17
C ASP A 79 -0.16 14.38 -2.34
N GLU A 80 0.02 13.06 -2.44
CA GLU A 80 1.00 12.29 -1.68
C GLU A 80 2.45 12.69 -2.02
N GLN A 81 2.73 13.00 -3.30
CA GLN A 81 4.07 13.37 -3.78
C GLN A 81 4.47 14.83 -3.55
N LEU A 82 3.56 15.69 -3.08
CA LEU A 82 3.93 17.08 -2.81
C LEU A 82 4.95 17.12 -1.67
N VAL A 83 6.02 17.90 -1.80
CA VAL A 83 7.10 18.05 -0.81
C VAL A 83 6.56 18.39 0.58
N LYS A 84 5.52 19.25 0.61
CA LYS A 84 4.81 19.67 1.83
C LYS A 84 4.04 18.54 2.51
N ASN A 85 3.64 17.52 1.76
CA ASN A 85 2.86 16.40 2.24
C ASN A 85 3.79 15.21 2.50
N ARG A 86 4.28 14.55 1.43
CA ARG A 86 5.03 13.28 1.48
C ARG A 86 4.44 12.29 2.47
N ARG A 87 3.13 12.08 2.35
CA ARG A 87 2.33 11.22 3.22
C ARG A 87 1.38 10.42 2.35
N TYR A 88 1.22 9.13 2.65
CA TYR A 88 0.35 8.26 1.87
C TYR A 88 -1.11 8.36 2.28
N LEU A 89 -2.01 8.12 1.33
CA LEU A 89 -3.47 8.19 1.51
C LEU A 89 -3.89 9.50 2.20
N VAL A 90 -3.47 10.64 1.64
CA VAL A 90 -3.90 11.99 2.05
C VAL A 90 -4.88 12.61 1.06
N GLY A 91 -4.95 12.08 -0.17
CA GLY A 91 -5.96 12.43 -1.14
C GLY A 91 -7.34 11.78 -0.86
N GLN A 92 -8.20 11.77 -1.87
CA GLN A 92 -9.60 11.33 -1.73
C GLN A 92 -9.74 9.89 -1.23
N ALA A 93 -8.92 8.96 -1.71
CA ALA A 93 -8.96 7.56 -1.28
C ALA A 93 -8.68 7.42 0.23
N GLY A 94 -7.75 8.22 0.75
CA GLY A 94 -7.45 8.26 2.18
C GLY A 94 -8.57 8.84 3.02
N LYS A 95 -9.27 9.89 2.55
CA LYS A 95 -10.46 10.42 3.21
C LYS A 95 -11.59 9.40 3.32
N LEU A 96 -11.75 8.57 2.28
CA LEU A 96 -12.74 7.49 2.28
C LEU A 96 -12.34 6.36 3.23
N GLY A 97 -11.07 5.94 3.24
CA GLY A 97 -10.55 4.97 4.21
C GLY A 97 -10.73 5.46 5.65
N GLU A 98 -10.31 6.69 5.94
CA GLU A 98 -10.50 7.31 7.26
C GLU A 98 -11.97 7.41 7.64
N GLY A 99 -12.84 7.77 6.70
CA GLY A 99 -14.28 7.80 6.89
C GLY A 99 -14.86 6.43 7.23
N PHE A 100 -14.37 5.36 6.60
CA PHE A 100 -14.79 3.99 6.92
C PHE A 100 -14.49 3.65 8.38
N PHE A 101 -13.25 3.79 8.84
CA PHE A 101 -12.90 3.48 10.23
C PHE A 101 -13.63 4.36 11.25
N ARG A 102 -13.76 5.67 10.96
CA ARG A 102 -14.49 6.61 11.84
C ARG A 102 -15.96 6.23 12.00
N ASN A 103 -16.59 5.72 10.95
CA ASN A 103 -17.99 5.32 10.96
C ASN A 103 -18.23 3.93 11.54
N ASN A 104 -17.16 3.17 11.84
CA ASN A 104 -17.23 1.82 12.40
C ASN A 104 -16.30 1.71 13.63
N PRO A 105 -16.59 2.44 14.71
CA PRO A 105 -15.75 2.50 15.91
C PRO A 105 -15.60 1.15 16.63
N GLU A 106 -16.49 0.18 16.38
CA GLU A 106 -16.40 -1.19 16.88
C GLU A 106 -15.13 -1.93 16.43
N LEU A 107 -14.47 -1.45 15.37
CA LEU A 107 -13.16 -1.97 14.96
C LEU A 107 -12.04 -1.57 15.92
N GLY A 108 -12.22 -0.54 16.75
CA GLY A 108 -11.21 -0.06 17.70
C GLY A 108 -9.92 0.44 17.04
N ILE A 109 -9.99 0.88 15.78
CA ILE A 109 -8.85 1.35 14.98
C ILE A 109 -9.08 2.80 14.58
N ASP A 110 -8.23 3.71 15.06
CA ASP A 110 -8.11 5.05 14.50
C ASP A 110 -7.18 5.04 13.27
N PHE A 111 -7.71 5.46 12.12
CA PHE A 111 -7.00 5.34 10.84
C PHE A 111 -5.72 6.18 10.74
N ARG A 112 -5.56 7.22 11.55
CA ARG A 112 -4.41 8.13 11.47
C ARG A 112 -3.34 7.82 12.49
N SER A 113 -3.71 7.21 13.62
CA SER A 113 -2.79 6.90 14.71
C SER A 113 -2.52 5.40 14.90
N ASN A 114 -3.42 4.50 14.47
CA ASN A 114 -3.24 3.06 14.63
C ASN A 114 -2.90 2.32 13.33
N VAL A 115 -2.89 3.01 12.19
CA VAL A 115 -2.67 2.39 10.88
C VAL A 115 -1.35 2.87 10.28
N LEU A 116 -0.49 1.91 9.95
CA LEU A 116 0.72 2.15 9.19
C LEU A 116 0.40 2.02 7.69
N ILE A 117 0.57 3.10 6.93
CA ILE A 117 0.19 3.15 5.51
C ILE A 117 1.44 3.04 4.63
N LEU A 118 1.48 2.02 3.77
CA LEU A 118 2.51 1.78 2.75
C LEU A 118 1.86 1.68 1.36
N ASN A 119 2.68 1.53 0.33
CA ASN A 119 2.26 1.29 -1.04
C ASN A 119 3.03 0.10 -1.64
N LYS A 120 2.49 -0.54 -2.68
CA LYS A 120 3.18 -1.60 -3.42
C LYS A 120 4.44 -1.10 -4.13
N THR A 121 4.47 0.18 -4.48
CA THR A 121 5.64 0.90 -4.98
C THR A 121 5.65 2.34 -4.43
N PRO A 122 6.82 2.96 -4.21
CA PRO A 122 6.93 4.39 -3.92
C PRO A 122 6.90 5.28 -5.17
N ILE A 123 6.77 4.71 -6.38
CA ILE A 123 6.78 5.47 -7.64
C ILE A 123 5.46 6.23 -7.82
N HIS A 124 5.54 7.55 -7.91
CA HIS A 124 4.38 8.41 -8.07
C HIS A 124 3.80 8.38 -9.50
N THR A 125 2.46 8.32 -9.58
CA THR A 125 1.68 8.72 -10.76
C THR A 125 0.37 9.37 -10.33
N ALA A 126 -0.31 10.11 -11.21
CA ALA A 126 -1.61 10.70 -10.86
C ALA A 126 -2.73 9.65 -10.77
N LYS A 127 -2.60 8.54 -11.52
CA LYS A 127 -3.49 7.37 -11.49
C LYS A 127 -2.66 6.11 -11.70
N THR A 128 -2.94 5.04 -10.97
CA THR A 128 -2.22 3.75 -11.04
C THR A 128 -1.98 3.29 -12.49
N LYS A 129 -3.01 3.35 -13.36
CA LYS A 129 -2.92 2.94 -14.78
C LYS A 129 -1.85 3.64 -15.61
N GLN A 130 -1.37 4.81 -15.17
CA GLN A 130 -0.29 5.54 -15.85
C GLN A 130 1.06 4.81 -15.73
N LEU A 131 1.24 3.94 -14.73
CA LEU A 131 2.43 3.08 -14.61
C LEU A 131 2.61 2.19 -15.83
N SER A 132 1.53 1.67 -16.44
CA SER A 132 1.60 0.87 -17.67
C SER A 132 2.18 1.68 -18.84
N TYR A 133 1.80 2.96 -18.93
CA TYR A 133 2.35 3.86 -19.95
C TYR A 133 3.83 4.15 -19.68
N MET A 134 4.20 4.42 -18.42
CA MET A 134 5.60 4.61 -18.04
C MET A 134 6.45 3.36 -18.32
N ALA A 135 5.92 2.16 -18.09
CA ALA A 135 6.60 0.92 -18.45
C ALA A 135 6.85 0.79 -19.94
N ARG A 136 5.87 1.16 -20.77
CA ARG A 136 6.03 1.16 -22.23
C ARG A 136 7.05 2.20 -22.71
N LEU A 137 7.01 3.42 -22.17
CA LEU A 137 7.86 4.52 -22.62
C LEU A 137 9.29 4.44 -22.06
N GLY A 138 9.42 4.09 -20.78
CA GLY A 138 10.71 3.96 -20.08
C GLY A 138 11.44 2.64 -20.36
N GLY A 139 10.79 1.70 -21.07
CA GLY A 139 11.38 0.44 -21.52
C GLY A 139 11.97 -0.40 -20.39
N THR A 140 13.08 -1.06 -20.68
CA THR A 140 13.77 -1.94 -19.72
C THR A 140 14.22 -1.20 -18.47
N ARG A 141 14.65 0.06 -18.58
CA ARG A 141 15.07 0.88 -17.42
C ARG A 141 13.93 1.04 -16.43
N PHE A 142 12.73 1.42 -16.90
CA PHE A 142 11.57 1.52 -16.00
C PHE A 142 11.13 0.16 -15.48
N ALA A 143 11.06 -0.85 -16.34
CA ALA A 143 10.62 -2.18 -15.93
C ALA A 143 11.50 -2.76 -14.81
N SER A 144 12.83 -2.70 -14.95
CA SER A 144 13.77 -3.17 -13.93
C SER A 144 13.61 -2.39 -12.62
N PHE A 145 13.55 -1.06 -12.69
CA PHE A 145 13.39 -0.23 -11.51
C PHE A 145 12.04 -0.45 -10.81
N PHE A 146 10.95 -0.55 -11.58
CA PHE A 146 9.62 -0.80 -11.03
C PHE A 146 9.56 -2.15 -10.32
N ASN A 147 10.11 -3.20 -10.93
CA ASN A 147 10.19 -4.53 -10.33
C ASN A 147 11.06 -4.52 -9.05
N GLU A 148 12.19 -3.81 -9.07
CA GLU A 148 13.05 -3.64 -7.89
C GLU A 148 12.27 -3.04 -6.72
N THR A 149 11.56 -1.93 -6.95
CA THR A 149 10.78 -1.28 -5.89
C THR A 149 9.67 -2.17 -5.34
N GLN A 150 8.95 -2.89 -6.21
CA GLN A 150 7.90 -3.81 -5.81
C GLN A 150 8.45 -4.96 -4.94
N ASN A 151 9.54 -5.56 -5.40
CA ASN A 151 10.18 -6.68 -4.70
C ASN A 151 10.75 -6.25 -3.35
N TRP A 152 11.32 -5.05 -3.26
CA TRP A 152 11.78 -4.50 -1.99
C TRP A 152 10.60 -4.25 -1.04
N MET A 153 9.56 -3.55 -1.51
CA MET A 153 8.38 -3.22 -0.70
C MET A 153 7.68 -4.48 -0.18
N ALA A 154 7.50 -5.51 -1.01
CA ALA A 154 6.86 -6.76 -0.61
C ALA A 154 7.65 -7.49 0.48
N ARG A 155 8.98 -7.64 0.32
CA ARG A 155 9.84 -8.30 1.31
C ARG A 155 9.85 -7.57 2.64
N GLU A 156 10.07 -6.26 2.62
CA GLU A 156 10.19 -5.47 3.84
C GLU A 156 8.82 -5.31 4.54
N THR A 157 7.73 -5.27 3.78
CA THR A 157 6.37 -5.33 4.33
C THR A 157 6.11 -6.65 5.06
N ALA A 158 6.49 -7.79 4.47
CA ALA A 158 6.32 -9.09 5.14
C ALA A 158 7.11 -9.17 6.46
N LYS A 159 8.38 -8.74 6.45
CA LYS A 159 9.21 -8.66 7.66
C LYS A 159 8.60 -7.76 8.72
N LEU A 160 8.14 -6.58 8.32
CA LEU A 160 7.49 -5.61 9.21
C LEU A 160 6.21 -6.20 9.81
N HIS A 161 5.37 -6.82 8.99
CA HIS A 161 4.10 -7.42 9.43
C HIS A 161 4.34 -8.52 10.47
N THR A 162 5.27 -9.45 10.21
CA THR A 162 5.65 -10.48 11.20
C THR A 162 6.22 -9.86 12.47
N GLY A 163 7.03 -8.81 12.36
CA GLY A 163 7.63 -8.13 13.51
C GLY A 163 6.63 -7.33 14.36
N LEU A 164 5.57 -6.79 13.74
CA LEU A 164 4.50 -6.08 14.45
C LEU A 164 3.43 -7.03 15.00
N GLY A 165 3.13 -8.13 14.30
CA GLY A 165 2.07 -9.07 14.68
C GLY A 165 0.67 -8.46 14.69
N CYS A 166 0.43 -7.50 13.80
CA CYS A 166 -0.85 -6.81 13.58
C CYS A 166 -1.59 -7.40 12.36
N GLY A 167 -2.71 -6.81 11.93
CA GLY A 167 -3.32 -7.16 10.64
C GLY A 167 -2.60 -6.51 9.45
N LEU A 168 -2.79 -7.05 8.24
CA LEU A 168 -2.35 -6.42 6.99
C LEU A 168 -3.46 -6.42 5.95
N TRP A 169 -3.82 -5.24 5.47
CA TRP A 169 -4.81 -5.06 4.40
C TRP A 169 -4.12 -4.64 3.11
N LEU A 170 -4.20 -5.49 2.10
CA LEU A 170 -3.75 -5.21 0.74
C LEU A 170 -4.92 -4.65 -0.07
N VAL A 171 -4.86 -3.37 -0.39
CA VAL A 171 -5.98 -2.62 -0.98
C VAL A 171 -5.67 -2.34 -2.46
N GLY A 172 -6.65 -2.58 -3.36
CA GLY A 172 -6.46 -2.39 -4.81
C GLY A 172 -6.10 -3.69 -5.52
N TYR A 173 -7.01 -4.66 -5.47
CA TYR A 173 -6.69 -6.03 -5.83
C TYR A 173 -6.63 -6.32 -7.34
N SER A 174 -7.21 -5.44 -8.18
CA SER A 174 -7.36 -5.70 -9.63
C SER A 174 -6.02 -5.85 -10.34
N GLU A 175 -4.99 -5.19 -9.83
CA GLU A 175 -3.63 -5.17 -10.37
C GLU A 175 -2.71 -6.24 -9.78
N LEU A 176 -3.21 -7.11 -8.87
CA LEU A 176 -2.43 -8.19 -8.26
C LEU A 176 -2.41 -9.49 -9.08
N LYS A 177 -3.30 -9.62 -10.06
CA LYS A 177 -3.39 -10.80 -10.94
C LYS A 177 -2.09 -10.96 -11.75
N PRO A 178 -1.78 -12.16 -12.30
CA PRO A 178 -0.52 -12.41 -13.00
C PRO A 178 -0.15 -11.42 -14.12
N SER A 179 -1.15 -10.83 -14.80
CA SER A 179 -0.96 -9.83 -15.85
C SER A 179 -1.12 -8.38 -15.36
N GLY A 180 -1.34 -8.17 -14.07
CA GLY A 180 -1.55 -6.86 -13.46
C GLY A 180 -0.23 -6.13 -13.18
N LEU A 181 -0.33 -4.83 -12.92
CA LEU A 181 0.83 -3.98 -12.65
C LEU A 181 1.66 -4.41 -11.44
N PHE A 182 1.02 -5.07 -10.47
CA PHE A 182 1.62 -5.43 -9.19
C PHE A 182 1.79 -6.95 -9.00
N SER A 183 1.92 -7.69 -10.10
CA SER A 183 2.15 -9.13 -10.07
C SER A 183 3.47 -9.50 -9.39
N GLU A 184 4.54 -8.72 -9.58
CA GLU A 184 5.83 -8.92 -8.92
C GLU A 184 5.74 -8.70 -7.39
N TYR A 185 5.02 -7.65 -6.97
CA TYR A 185 4.73 -7.45 -5.55
C TYR A 185 3.96 -8.64 -4.97
N ALA A 186 2.91 -9.09 -5.66
CA ALA A 186 2.07 -10.22 -5.23
C ALA A 186 2.88 -11.52 -5.11
N ALA A 187 3.68 -11.85 -6.13
CA ALA A 187 4.52 -13.04 -6.15
C ALA A 187 5.56 -13.02 -5.02
N THR A 188 6.26 -11.89 -4.86
CA THR A 188 7.26 -11.74 -3.79
C THR A 188 6.62 -11.79 -2.41
N LEU A 189 5.46 -11.15 -2.21
CA LEU A 189 4.75 -11.20 -0.94
C LEU A 189 4.35 -12.65 -0.62
N SER A 190 3.72 -13.36 -1.55
CA SER A 190 3.36 -14.78 -1.38
C SER A 190 4.56 -15.66 -1.05
N ALA A 191 5.71 -15.45 -1.72
CA ALA A 191 6.94 -16.17 -1.42
C ALA A 191 7.45 -15.89 0.01
N CYS A 192 7.28 -14.68 0.54
CA CYS A 192 7.64 -14.36 1.92
C CYS A 192 6.74 -15.05 2.96
N TYR A 193 5.48 -15.36 2.62
CA TYR A 193 4.59 -16.11 3.51
C TYR A 193 4.62 -17.63 3.29
N ALA A 194 5.33 -18.10 2.28
CA ALA A 194 5.47 -19.53 2.02
C ALA A 194 6.11 -20.24 3.22
N GLY A 195 5.38 -21.19 3.81
CA GLY A 195 5.84 -21.94 4.99
C GLY A 195 5.70 -21.21 6.33
N ILE A 196 5.15 -19.99 6.35
CA ILE A 196 4.75 -19.34 7.61
C ILE A 196 3.42 -19.97 8.08
N PRO A 197 3.33 -20.44 9.34
CA PRO A 197 2.07 -20.95 9.88
C PRO A 197 0.97 -19.88 9.81
N PRO A 198 -0.30 -20.27 9.57
CA PRO A 198 -1.40 -19.33 9.56
C PRO A 198 -1.43 -18.49 10.84
N LEU A 199 -1.45 -17.17 10.67
CA LEU A 199 -1.65 -16.23 11.77
C LEU A 199 -3.11 -16.29 12.24
N ALA A 200 -3.38 -15.79 13.44
CA ALA A 200 -4.75 -15.56 13.89
C ALA A 200 -5.52 -14.73 12.84
N PRO A 201 -6.80 -15.02 12.56
CA PRO A 201 -7.52 -14.45 11.41
C PRO A 201 -7.42 -12.93 11.26
N GLU A 202 -7.49 -12.19 12.37
CA GLU A 202 -7.37 -10.74 12.43
C GLU A 202 -5.96 -10.19 12.15
N LYS A 203 -4.95 -11.07 12.21
CA LYS A 203 -3.53 -10.79 11.94
C LYS A 203 -3.09 -11.30 10.57
N GLN A 204 -4.00 -11.84 9.77
CA GLN A 204 -3.65 -12.35 8.45
C GLN A 204 -3.50 -11.21 7.43
N VAL A 205 -2.92 -11.57 6.29
CA VAL A 205 -3.05 -10.76 5.07
C VAL A 205 -4.50 -10.90 4.60
N LEU A 206 -5.17 -9.77 4.41
CA LEU A 206 -6.52 -9.66 3.87
C LEU A 206 -6.49 -8.77 2.63
N VAL A 207 -7.21 -9.15 1.57
CA VAL A 207 -7.18 -8.45 0.28
C VAL A 207 -8.52 -7.79 -0.02
N PHE A 208 -8.50 -6.50 -0.37
CA PHE A 208 -9.72 -5.71 -0.57
C PHE A 208 -9.69 -4.84 -1.83
N GLN A 209 -10.89 -4.48 -2.29
CA GLN A 209 -11.09 -3.43 -3.29
C GLN A 209 -10.50 -2.09 -2.84
N HIS A 210 -10.17 -1.23 -3.81
CA HIS A 210 -9.60 0.09 -3.56
C HIS A 210 -10.59 1.03 -2.82
N PHE A 211 -10.11 1.94 -1.98
CA PHE A 211 -11.01 2.90 -1.28
C PHE A 211 -11.64 3.93 -2.23
N SER A 212 -10.95 4.31 -3.30
CA SER A 212 -11.46 5.28 -4.29
C SER A 212 -12.80 4.84 -4.88
N MET A 213 -13.66 5.82 -5.18
CA MET A 213 -15.01 5.59 -5.72
C MET A 213 -15.87 4.65 -4.84
N ASN A 214 -15.58 4.57 -3.54
CA ASN A 214 -16.24 3.69 -2.57
C ASN A 214 -16.20 2.19 -2.95
N ARG A 215 -15.24 1.74 -3.76
CA ARG A 215 -15.20 0.34 -4.23
C ARG A 215 -15.07 -0.64 -3.08
N PHE A 216 -14.24 -0.34 -2.09
CA PHE A 216 -14.16 -1.07 -0.83
C PHE A 216 -15.52 -1.28 -0.16
N SER A 217 -16.26 -0.18 0.12
CA SER A 217 -17.53 -0.27 0.86
C SER A 217 -18.66 -0.91 0.04
N ILE A 218 -18.67 -0.70 -1.28
CA ILE A 218 -19.62 -1.34 -2.18
C ILE A 218 -19.42 -2.85 -2.18
N ASP A 219 -18.17 -3.29 -2.29
CA ASP A 219 -17.78 -4.69 -2.29
C ASP A 219 -18.08 -5.37 -0.96
N LEU A 220 -17.73 -4.72 0.15
CA LEU A 220 -18.09 -5.18 1.49
C LEU A 220 -19.60 -5.34 1.66
N LYS A 221 -20.39 -4.34 1.23
CA LYS A 221 -21.85 -4.38 1.33
C LYS A 221 -22.46 -5.50 0.48
N ALA A 222 -21.89 -5.80 -0.69
CA ALA A 222 -22.38 -6.85 -1.57
C ALA A 222 -22.20 -8.26 -0.97
N HIS A 223 -21.21 -8.44 -0.10
CA HIS A 223 -20.88 -9.72 0.53
C HIS A 223 -21.23 -9.77 2.03
N PHE A 224 -21.89 -8.73 2.55
CA PHE A 224 -22.15 -8.60 3.97
C PHE A 224 -23.21 -9.61 4.46
N MET A 225 -22.88 -10.33 5.52
CA MET A 225 -23.78 -11.25 6.21
C MET A 225 -24.21 -10.66 7.56
N ALA A 226 -25.52 -10.42 7.73
CA ALA A 226 -26.09 -9.73 8.89
C ALA A 226 -25.89 -10.47 10.23
N GLN A 227 -25.70 -11.79 10.19
CA GLN A 227 -25.45 -12.63 11.36
C GLN A 227 -23.98 -12.60 11.83
N ARG A 228 -23.09 -11.97 11.06
CA ARG A 228 -21.67 -11.80 11.39
C ARG A 228 -21.42 -10.37 11.84
N SER A 229 -20.51 -10.18 12.77
CA SER A 229 -19.95 -8.87 13.08
C SER A 229 -19.23 -8.27 11.86
N LEU A 230 -18.97 -6.96 11.89
CA LEU A 230 -18.19 -6.32 10.85
C LEU A 230 -16.79 -6.94 10.70
N SER A 231 -16.12 -7.24 11.81
CA SER A 231 -14.80 -7.86 11.81
C SER A 231 -14.81 -9.24 11.12
N GLU A 232 -15.80 -10.07 11.43
CA GLU A 232 -15.95 -11.38 10.79
C GLU A 232 -16.23 -11.26 9.29
N ASN A 233 -17.07 -10.30 8.87
CA ASN A 233 -17.31 -10.04 7.45
C ASN A 233 -16.05 -9.59 6.71
N LEU A 234 -15.22 -8.73 7.33
CA LEU A 234 -13.96 -8.28 6.75
C LEU A 234 -12.95 -9.42 6.62
N ILE A 235 -12.83 -10.27 7.64
CA ILE A 235 -11.94 -11.44 7.63
C ILE A 235 -12.35 -12.40 6.51
N GLU A 236 -13.64 -12.73 6.41
CA GLU A 236 -14.13 -13.63 5.37
C GLU A 236 -13.85 -13.08 3.97
N LEU A 237 -14.29 -11.85 3.70
CA LEU A 237 -14.16 -11.22 2.39
C LEU A 237 -12.68 -11.09 2.00
N GLY A 238 -11.86 -10.62 2.92
CA GLY A 238 -10.43 -10.43 2.71
C GLY A 238 -9.69 -11.74 2.46
N THR A 239 -10.08 -12.81 3.15
CA THR A 239 -9.50 -14.15 2.96
C THR A 239 -9.93 -14.76 1.63
N ALA A 240 -11.20 -14.60 1.25
CA ALA A 240 -11.71 -15.08 -0.03
C ALA A 240 -10.96 -14.45 -1.21
N HIS A 241 -10.79 -13.12 -1.21
CA HIS A 241 -10.01 -12.44 -2.24
C HIS A 241 -8.53 -12.80 -2.20
N ARG A 242 -7.95 -13.01 -1.02
CA ARG A 242 -6.56 -13.45 -0.90
C ARG A 242 -6.36 -14.79 -1.58
N SER A 243 -7.23 -15.76 -1.29
CA SER A 243 -7.19 -17.09 -1.90
C SER A 243 -7.35 -17.02 -3.42
N GLU A 244 -8.32 -16.22 -3.91
CA GLU A 244 -8.53 -16.02 -5.35
C GLU A 244 -7.30 -15.44 -6.06
N LEU A 245 -6.66 -14.43 -5.47
CA LEU A 245 -5.68 -13.60 -6.17
C LEU A 245 -4.22 -13.96 -5.89
N LEU A 246 -3.93 -14.45 -4.68
CA LEU A 246 -2.59 -14.83 -4.24
C LEU A 246 -2.39 -16.35 -4.16
N GLY A 247 -3.48 -17.13 -4.16
CA GLY A 247 -3.45 -18.59 -4.17
C GLY A 247 -3.23 -19.25 -2.80
N TRP A 248 -3.41 -18.52 -1.70
CA TRP A 248 -3.29 -19.01 -0.32
C TRP A 248 -4.16 -18.23 0.66
#